data_AF-A0A099UDH3-F1
#
_entry.id   AF-A0A099UDH3-F1
#
_cell.length_a   1.000
_cell.length_b   1.000
_cell.length_c   1.000
_cell.angle_alpha   90.00
_cell.angle_beta   90.00
_cell.angle_gamma   90.00
#
_symmetry.space_group_name_H-M   'P 1'
#
loop_
_entity.id
_entity.type
_entity.pdbx_description
1 polymer ?
#
loop_
_entity_poly.entity_id
_entity_poly.type
_entity_poly.pdbx_seq_one_letter_code
_entity_poly.pdbx_strand_id
1 'polypeptide(L)' 'MMQWLLILALIVGIYYFFIRKPHRKESPKKQEEIMVECEKCGIYVSSKEAIIQSGKYYCSKECCLK' A
#
# COMPACT_ATOMS: atom_id res chain seq x y z
N MET A 1 -15.08 -17.86 -47.34
CA MET A 1 -15.16 -16.43 -46.96
C MET A 1 -15.89 -16.17 -45.63
N MET A 2 -16.78 -17.05 -45.13
CA MET A 2 -17.52 -16.82 -43.87
C MET A 2 -16.87 -17.35 -42.58
N GLN A 3 -15.96 -18.33 -42.67
CA GLN A 3 -15.34 -18.96 -41.50
C GLN A 3 -14.37 -18.03 -40.76
N TRP A 4 -13.72 -17.10 -41.46
CA TRP A 4 -12.75 -16.16 -40.90
C TRP A 4 -13.39 -15.14 -39.96
N LEU A 5 -14.65 -14.76 -40.20
CA LEU A 5 -15.40 -13.83 -39.35
C LEU A 5 -15.67 -14.43 -37.95
N LEU A 6 -15.98 -15.72 -37.89
CA LEU A 6 -16.21 -16.42 -36.62
C LEU A 6 -14.93 -16.53 -35.80
N ILE A 7 -13.81 -16.83 -36.47
CA ILE A 7 -12.50 -16.92 -35.83
C ILE A 7 -12.07 -15.54 -35.30
N LEU A 8 -12.26 -14.48 -36.09
CA LEU A 8 -11.91 -13.12 -35.69
C LEU A 8 -12.78 -12.62 -34.53
N ALA A 9 -14.08 -12.91 -34.56
CA ALA A 9 -14.99 -12.59 -33.45
C ALA A 9 -14.60 -13.30 -32.15
N LEU A 10 -14.17 -14.57 -32.24
CA LEU A 10 -13.74 -15.36 -31.08
C LEU A 10 -12.44 -14.83 -30.48
N ILE A 11 -11.48 -14.41 -31.30
CA ILE A 11 -10.22 -13.78 -30.86
C ILE A 11 -10.51 -12.43 -30.18
N VAL A 12 -11.36 -11.59 -30.77
CA VAL A 12 -11.74 -10.29 -30.19
C VAL A 12 -12.49 -10.47 -28.86
N GLY A 13 -13.36 -11.49 -28.76
CA GLY A 13 -14.07 -11.82 -27.54
C GLY A 13 -13.13 -12.24 -26.39
N ILE A 14 -12.15 -13.10 -26.67
CA ILE A 14 -11.14 -13.52 -25.67
C ILE A 14 -10.25 -12.34 -25.28
N TYR A 15 -9.82 -11.52 -26.25
CA TYR A 15 -9.01 -10.32 -25.99
C TYR A 15 -9.75 -9.36 -25.06
N TYR A 16 -11.01 -9.04 -25.36
CA TYR A 16 -11.83 -8.17 -24.50
C TYR A 16 -12.07 -8.79 -23.12
N PHE A 17 -12.29 -10.10 -23.03
CA PHE A 17 -12.51 -10.77 -21.75
C PHE A 17 -11.26 -10.76 -20.87
N PHE A 18 -10.07 -10.97 -21.45
CA PHE A 18 -8.81 -10.97 -20.71
C PHE A 18 -8.31 -9.56 -20.33
N ILE A 19 -8.55 -8.56 -21.18
CA ILE A 19 -8.12 -7.18 -20.89
C ILE A 19 -9.03 -6.49 -19.88
N ARG A 20 -10.28 -6.93 -19.79
CA ARG A 20 -11.24 -6.43 -18.82
C ARG A 20 -11.09 -7.16 -17.49
N LYS A 21 -9.86 -7.25 -16.97
CA LYS A 21 -9.68 -7.46 -15.53
C LYS A 21 -10.38 -6.29 -14.84
N PRO A 22 -11.39 -6.52 -13.98
CA PRO A 22 -11.89 -5.44 -13.17
C PRO A 22 -10.68 -4.94 -12.40
N HIS A 23 -10.31 -3.67 -12.61
CA HIS A 23 -9.38 -2.98 -11.75
C HIS A 23 -10.01 -3.10 -10.38
N ARG A 24 -9.58 -4.10 -9.60
CA ARG A 24 -10.00 -4.28 -8.22
C ARG A 24 -9.52 -2.98 -7.62
N LYS A 25 -10.44 -2.04 -7.43
CA LYS A 25 -10.16 -0.82 -6.69
C LYS A 25 -9.67 -1.38 -5.38
N GLU A 26 -8.35 -1.35 -5.18
CA GLU A 26 -7.78 -1.64 -3.88
C GLU A 26 -8.50 -0.62 -2.99
N SER A 27 -9.46 -1.13 -2.21
CA SER A 27 -10.02 -0.38 -1.10
C SER A 27 -8.80 0.22 -0.40
N PRO A 28 -8.74 1.54 -0.16
CA PRO A 28 -7.58 2.13 0.47
C PRO A 28 -7.32 1.31 1.72
N LYS A 29 -6.22 0.54 1.71
CA LYS A 29 -5.85 -0.28 2.86
C LYS A 29 -5.80 0.72 3.99
N LYS A 30 -6.69 0.54 4.96
CA LYS A 30 -6.70 1.33 6.19
C LYS A 30 -5.26 1.27 6.67
N GLN A 31 -4.53 2.39 6.55
CA GLN A 31 -3.12 2.40 6.90
C GLN A 31 -3.12 2.19 8.41
N GLU A 32 -2.86 0.95 8.83
CA GLU A 32 -2.66 0.63 10.22
C GLU A 32 -1.43 1.43 10.64
N GLU A 33 -1.66 2.44 11.46
CA GLU A 33 -0.57 3.25 11.98
C GLU A 33 0.14 2.44 13.06
N ILE A 34 1.38 2.07 12.75
CA ILE A 34 2.22 1.33 13.67
C ILE A 34 2.62 2.31 14.77
N MET A 35 2.30 2.00 16.02
CA MET A 35 2.76 2.78 17.16
C MET A 35 4.06 2.18 17.69
N VAL A 36 5.05 3.04 17.90
CA VAL A 36 6.36 2.68 18.43
C VAL A 36 6.56 3.33 19.79
N GLU A 37 7.23 2.63 20.68
CA GLU A 37 7.51 3.11 22.04
C GLU A 37 8.71 4.05 22.05
N CYS A 38 8.59 5.18 22.74
CA CYS A 38 9.69 6.11 22.96
C CYS A 38 10.68 5.55 23.99
N GLU A 39 11.95 5.40 23.61
CA GLU A 39 13.02 4.87 24.47
C GLU A 39 13.22 5.69 25.76
N LYS A 40 12.89 6.99 25.72
CA LYS A 40 13.15 7.95 26.81
C LYS A 40 12.05 7.97 27.88
N CYS A 41 10.79 7.92 27.46
CA CYS A 41 9.63 8.19 28.32
C CYS A 41 8.56 7.09 28.29
N GLY A 42 8.70 6.06 27.45
CA GLY A 42 7.75 4.95 27.34
C GLY A 42 6.42 5.32 26.68
N ILE A 43 6.26 6.55 26.18
CA ILE A 43 5.05 6.95 25.47
C ILE A 43 5.05 6.36 24.07
N TYR A 44 3.91 5.86 23.63
CA TYR A 44 3.73 5.38 22.26
C TYR A 44 3.43 6.53 21.30
N VAL A 45 4.20 6.61 20.22
CA VAL A 45 4.06 7.61 19.15
C VAL A 45 3.87 6.90 17.81
N SER A 46 3.16 7.51 16.87
CA SER A 46 3.02 6.96 15.52
C SER A 46 4.39 6.81 14.86
N SER A 47 4.65 5.68 14.21
CA SER A 47 5.92 5.39 13.54
C SER A 47 6.25 6.42 12.46
N LYS A 48 5.23 7.11 11.92
CA LYS A 48 5.38 8.20 10.94
C LYS A 48 5.84 9.52 11.58
N GLU A 49 5.55 9.71 12.86
CA GLU A 49 5.85 10.94 13.62
C GLU A 49 7.05 10.77 14.55
N ALA A 50 7.44 9.53 14.84
CA ALA A 50 8.57 9.21 15.70
C ALA A 50 9.89 9.71 15.12
N ILE A 51 10.72 10.33 15.96
CA ILE A 51 12.07 10.73 15.59
C ILE A 51 12.99 9.54 15.80
N ILE A 52 13.70 9.15 14.74
CA ILE A 52 14.67 8.05 14.80
C ILE A 52 16.07 8.63 14.98
N GLN A 53 16.74 8.28 16.08
CA GLN A 53 18.13 8.63 16.32
C GLN A 53 18.90 7.41 16.81
N SER A 54 20.01 7.08 16.15
CA SER A 54 20.86 5.93 16.50
C SER A 54 20.09 4.60 16.60
N GLY A 55 19.04 4.42 15.79
CA GLY A 55 18.19 3.22 15.79
C GLY A 55 17.14 3.15 16.90
N LYS A 56 17.00 4.20 17.72
CA LYS A 56 15.99 4.32 18.78
C LYS A 56 14.88 5.28 18.34
N TYR A 57 13.67 5.03 18.82
CA TYR A 57 12.49 5.87 18.55
C TYR A 57 12.25 6.85 19.70
N TYR A 58 11.92 8.09 19.35
CA TYR A 58 11.66 9.17 20.30
C TYR A 58 10.38 9.91 19.93
N CYS A 59 9.58 10.28 20.94
CA CYS A 59 8.33 11.01 20.74
C CYS A 59 8.54 12.50 20.42
N SER A 60 9.69 13.09 20.78
CA SER A 60 9.96 14.52 20.58
C SER A 60 11.46 14.82 20.56
N LYS A 61 11.82 16.01 20.06
CA LYS A 61 13.22 16.49 20.02
C LYS A 61 13.83 16.56 21.42
N GLU A 62 13.04 16.90 22.42
CA GLU A 62 13.47 16.92 23.82
C GLU A 62 13.86 15.52 24.33
N CYS A 63 13.15 14.49 23.88
CA CYS A 63 13.47 13.11 24.22
C CYS A 63 14.73 12.61 23.52
N CYS A 64 14.98 13.08 22.29
CA CYS A 64 16.13 12.76 21.46
C CYS A 64 17.44 13.48 21.90
N LEU A 65 17.35 14.73 22.35
CA LEU A 65 18.53 15.56 22.66
C LEU A 65 19.10 15.41 24.08
N LYS A 66 18.48 14.59 24.92
CA LYS A 66 18.79 14.50 26.35
C LYS A 66 19.09 13.07 26.75
#